data_AF-A0A0S8C8R0-F1
#
_entry.id   AF-A0A0S8C8R0-F1
#
_cell.length_a   1.000
_cell.length_b   1.000
_cell.length_c   1.000
_cell.angle_alpha   90.00
_cell.angle_beta   90.00
_cell.angle_gamma   90.00
#
_symmetry.space_group_name_H-M   'P 1'
#
loop_
_entity.id
_entity.type
_entity.pdbx_description
1 polymer ?
#
loop_
_entity_poly.entity_id
_entity_poly.type
_entity_poly.pdbx_seq_one_letter_code
_entity_poly.pdbx_strand_id
1 'polypeptide(L)'
;MPHDAAFQRRVLLAVLRLLGASSGPVLVDYPEQAPHAAADAMEGVACSVSFRAVAQPDDLGAALAHEIEEIAPWYDLARERRGRTTVGASGVSVEDAARIVGSYLKGEAGERINGLSAGETLKLAYEDIRAYYFEAAGARPGGAQAHEILRWFWFKTAAGRVFAQLQKACLASRDESAKLFASRSLVPNVIQRELPKTGDR
;
A
#
# COMPACT_ATOMS: atom_id res chain seq x y z
N MET A 1 11.85 0.00 18.53
CA MET A 1 10.79 -0.90 19.03
C MET A 1 9.61 -0.08 19.50
N PRO A 2 8.40 -0.33 18.99
CA PRO A 2 7.18 0.09 19.67
C PRO A 2 7.22 -0.45 21.12
N HIS A 3 6.75 0.32 22.09
CA HIS A 3 6.62 -0.08 23.51
C HIS A 3 7.90 -0.17 24.37
N ASP A 4 9.10 0.19 23.88
CA ASP A 4 10.30 0.35 24.73
C ASP A 4 10.59 1.85 24.98
N ALA A 5 9.90 2.43 25.95
CA ALA A 5 10.04 3.85 26.29
C ALA A 5 11.44 4.20 26.80
N ALA A 6 12.15 3.27 27.45
CA ALA A 6 13.48 3.50 27.98
C ALA A 6 14.50 3.61 26.85
N PHE A 7 14.46 2.68 25.88
CA PHE A 7 15.28 2.74 24.67
C PHE A 7 14.97 3.98 23.83
N GLN A 8 13.68 4.25 23.57
CA GLN A 8 13.26 5.44 22.82
C GLN A 8 13.77 6.73 23.46
N ARG A 9 13.71 6.84 24.79
CA ARG A 9 14.25 8.00 25.52
C ARG A 9 15.77 8.11 25.37
N ARG A 10 16.53 7.02 25.43
CA ARG A 10 18.00 7.05 25.25
C ARG A 10 18.39 7.51 23.85
N VAL A 11 17.70 7.01 22.81
CA VAL A 11 17.89 7.43 21.42
C VAL A 11 17.61 8.93 21.25
N LEU A 12 16.48 9.42 21.78
CA LEU A 12 16.13 10.84 21.71
C LEU A 12 17.16 11.73 22.41
N LEU A 13 17.64 11.33 23.59
CA LEU A 13 18.68 12.07 24.30
C LEU A 13 20.02 12.08 23.54
N ALA A 14 20.37 10.99 22.85
CA ALA A 14 21.56 10.94 22.01
C ALA A 14 21.47 11.90 20.82
N VAL A 15 20.31 11.96 20.15
CA VAL A 15 20.06 12.91 19.04
C VAL A 15 20.09 14.35 19.54
N LEU A 16 19.43 14.65 20.67
CA LEU A 16 19.39 16.01 21.22
C LEU A 16 20.79 16.53 21.60
N ARG A 17 21.70 15.65 22.03
CA ARG A 17 23.10 16.04 22.30
C ARG A 17 23.85 16.49 21.05
N LEU A 18 23.48 16.02 19.86
CA LEU A 18 24.09 16.45 18.60
C LEU A 18 23.84 17.94 18.30
N LEU A 19 22.75 18.51 18.85
CA LEU A 19 22.45 19.94 18.71
C LEU A 19 23.46 20.85 19.44
N GLY A 20 24.23 20.30 20.39
CA GLY A 20 25.28 21.03 21.11
C GLY A 20 26.63 21.08 20.40
N ALA A 21 26.76 20.52 19.20
CA ALA A 21 28.02 20.51 18.47
C ALA A 21 28.44 21.91 18.02
N SER A 22 29.73 22.22 18.16
CA SER A 22 30.29 23.55 17.86
C SER A 22 30.38 23.86 16.36
N SER A 23 30.16 22.89 15.46
CA SER A 23 30.18 23.11 14.02
C SER A 23 29.51 21.99 13.21
N GLY A 24 28.82 22.39 12.14
CA GLY A 24 28.48 21.56 10.98
C GLY A 24 27.42 20.45 11.18
N PRO A 25 26.93 19.84 10.09
CA PRO A 25 26.07 18.68 10.18
C PRO A 25 26.84 17.51 10.79
N VAL A 26 26.41 17.07 11.97
CA VAL A 26 27.04 15.98 12.72
C VAL A 26 26.30 14.67 12.44
N LEU A 27 27.01 13.71 11.88
CA LEU A 27 26.58 12.32 11.72
C LEU A 27 27.43 11.45 12.64
N VAL A 28 26.78 10.74 13.56
CA VAL A 28 27.44 9.86 14.54
C VAL A 28 26.63 8.57 14.62
N ASP A 29 27.33 7.43 14.62
CA ASP A 29 26.71 6.12 14.80
C ASP A 29 26.23 5.95 16.25
N TYR A 30 25.00 5.47 16.40
CA TYR A 30 24.45 5.12 17.71
C TYR A 30 24.86 3.67 18.06
N PRO A 31 25.64 3.45 19.14
CA PRO A 31 26.27 2.15 19.39
C PRO A 31 25.31 1.09 19.96
N GLU A 32 24.19 1.51 20.54
CA GLU A 32 23.20 0.58 21.09
C GLU A 32 22.31 0.07 19.96
N GLN A 33 22.43 -1.22 19.65
CA GLN A 33 21.52 -1.88 18.73
C GLN A 33 20.10 -1.88 19.30
N ALA A 34 19.13 -1.58 18.45
CA ALA A 34 17.74 -1.67 18.86
C ALA A 34 17.45 -3.10 19.33
N PRO A 35 16.85 -3.30 20.53
CA PRO A 35 16.48 -4.62 20.97
C PRO A 35 15.62 -5.24 19.88
N HIS A 36 15.92 -6.47 19.46
CA HIS A 36 15.03 -7.20 18.57
C HIS A 36 13.66 -7.24 19.25
N ALA A 37 12.60 -6.92 18.51
CA ALA A 37 11.27 -7.30 18.96
C ALA A 37 11.40 -8.79 19.26
N ALA A 38 11.13 -9.19 20.50
CA ALA A 38 10.83 -10.58 20.75
C ALA A 38 9.80 -10.91 19.68
N ALA A 39 10.18 -11.80 18.76
CA ALA A 39 9.19 -12.53 18.03
C ALA A 39 8.47 -13.26 19.16
N ASP A 40 7.40 -12.64 19.68
CA ASP A 40 6.49 -13.33 20.56
C ASP A 40 6.19 -14.61 19.80
N ALA A 41 6.58 -15.72 20.45
CA ALA A 41 6.32 -17.04 19.98
C ALA A 41 4.81 -17.16 19.86
N MET A 42 4.27 -16.75 18.71
CA MET A 42 2.88 -16.90 18.38
C MET A 42 2.71 -18.34 17.90
N GLU A 43 2.89 -19.26 18.83
CA GLU A 43 2.27 -20.58 18.77
C GLU A 43 0.77 -20.35 18.98
N GLY A 44 0.10 -19.97 17.90
CA GLY A 44 -1.30 -19.59 17.93
C GLY A 44 -1.89 -19.71 16.55
N VAL A 45 -2.02 -20.96 16.09
CA VAL A 45 -2.83 -21.43 14.96
C VAL A 45 -3.02 -20.37 13.87
N ALA A 46 -2.00 -20.23 13.02
CA ALA A 46 -2.17 -19.59 11.73
C ALA A 46 -3.20 -20.42 10.96
N CYS A 47 -4.46 -19.99 10.95
CA CYS A 47 -5.38 -20.42 9.92
C CYS A 47 -4.79 -19.84 8.63
N SER A 48 -4.01 -20.65 7.92
CA SER A 48 -3.34 -20.28 6.68
C SER A 48 -4.42 -20.07 5.64
N VAL A 49 -5.01 -18.87 5.63
CA VAL A 49 -5.88 -18.43 4.56
C VAL A 49 -4.98 -18.27 3.35
N SER A 50 -4.87 -19.35 2.59
CA SER A 50 -4.28 -19.33 1.26
C SER A 50 -5.25 -18.58 0.37
N PHE A 51 -4.94 -17.33 0.05
CA PHE A 51 -5.53 -16.69 -1.11
C PHE A 51 -5.15 -17.56 -2.29
N ARG A 52 -6.17 -18.16 -2.92
CA ARG A 52 -5.95 -18.96 -4.12
C ARG A 52 -5.26 -18.03 -5.12
N ALA A 53 -4.11 -18.42 -5.64
CA ALA A 53 -3.52 -17.70 -6.75
C ALA A 53 -4.55 -17.72 -7.88
N VAL A 54 -5.21 -16.59 -8.12
CA VAL A 54 -6.21 -16.47 -9.18
C VAL A 54 -5.47 -16.78 -10.49
N ALA A 55 -5.87 -17.86 -11.16
CA ALA A 55 -5.45 -18.15 -12.54
C ALA A 55 -5.66 -16.86 -13.34
N GLN A 56 -4.68 -16.43 -14.16
CA GLN A 56 -4.71 -15.13 -14.84
C GLN A 56 -6.11 -14.87 -15.42
N PRO A 57 -6.93 -14.04 -14.78
CA PRO A 57 -8.23 -13.73 -15.31
C PRO A 57 -7.98 -12.76 -16.47
N ASP A 58 -8.56 -13.04 -17.63
CA ASP A 58 -8.45 -12.15 -18.80
C ASP A 58 -9.00 -10.75 -18.48
N ASP A 59 -9.92 -10.64 -17.50
CA ASP A 59 -10.44 -9.37 -16.98
C ASP A 59 -9.84 -9.02 -15.60
N LEU A 60 -8.89 -8.08 -15.61
CA LEU A 60 -8.25 -7.53 -14.40
C LEU A 60 -9.25 -6.78 -13.50
N GLY A 61 -10.27 -6.13 -14.07
CA GLY A 61 -11.28 -5.41 -13.30
C GLY A 61 -12.17 -6.36 -12.51
N ALA A 62 -12.61 -7.46 -13.13
CA ALA A 62 -13.38 -8.50 -12.46
C ALA A 62 -12.57 -9.17 -11.32
N ALA A 63 -11.27 -9.40 -11.55
CA ALA A 63 -10.38 -9.95 -10.54
C ALA A 63 -10.21 -9.03 -9.33
N LEU A 64 -10.10 -7.72 -9.56
CA LEU A 64 -10.02 -6.73 -8.50
C LEU A 64 -11.33 -6.69 -7.69
N ALA A 65 -12.48 -6.66 -8.37
CA ALA A 65 -13.79 -6.63 -7.71
C ALA A 65 -13.99 -7.87 -6.81
N HIS A 66 -13.70 -9.06 -7.33
CA HIS A 66 -13.77 -10.30 -6.56
C HIS A 66 -12.85 -10.27 -5.34
N GLU A 67 -11.60 -9.83 -5.49
CA GLU A 67 -10.65 -9.79 -4.37
C GLU A 67 -11.04 -8.74 -3.31
N ILE A 68 -11.68 -7.63 -3.70
CA ILE A 68 -12.25 -6.65 -2.75
C ILE A 68 -13.33 -7.33 -1.89
N GLU A 69 -14.24 -8.08 -2.50
CA GLU A 69 -15.27 -8.82 -1.78
C GLU A 69 -14.67 -9.88 -0.84
N GLU A 70 -13.64 -10.61 -1.29
CA GLU A 70 -12.97 -11.64 -0.49
C GLU A 70 -12.29 -11.08 0.77
N ILE A 71 -11.77 -9.86 0.72
CA ILE A 71 -11.08 -9.24 1.87
C ILE A 71 -11.99 -8.36 2.72
N ALA A 72 -13.24 -8.13 2.33
CA ALA A 72 -14.20 -7.29 3.04
C ALA A 72 -14.37 -7.62 4.52
N PRO A 73 -14.50 -8.90 4.95
CA PRO A 73 -14.63 -9.23 6.37
C PRO A 73 -13.43 -8.76 7.21
N TRP A 74 -12.23 -8.75 6.62
CA TRP A 74 -11.03 -8.28 7.29
C TRP A 74 -10.99 -6.76 7.40
N TYR A 75 -11.48 -6.06 6.36
CA TYR A 75 -11.62 -4.62 6.40
C TYR A 75 -12.64 -4.18 7.46
N ASP A 76 -13.79 -4.84 7.52
CA ASP A 76 -14.81 -4.53 8.53
C ASP A 76 -14.29 -4.76 9.95
N LEU A 77 -13.60 -5.87 10.18
CA LEU A 77 -12.91 -6.11 11.45
C LEU A 77 -11.85 -5.05 11.78
N ALA A 78 -11.11 -4.57 10.76
CA ALA A 78 -10.12 -3.49 10.95
C ALA A 78 -10.79 -2.19 11.41
N ARG A 79 -11.92 -1.84 10.77
CA ARG A 79 -12.71 -0.65 11.11
C ARG A 79 -13.28 -0.74 12.50
N GLU A 80 -13.89 -1.86 12.86
CA GLU A 80 -14.47 -2.09 14.19
C GLU A 80 -13.40 -1.97 15.28
N ARG A 81 -12.23 -2.58 15.09
CA ARG A 81 -11.13 -2.53 16.06
C ARG A 81 -10.51 -1.14 16.22
N ARG A 82 -10.41 -0.37 15.12
CA ARG A 82 -9.76 0.95 15.13
C ARG A 82 -10.72 2.09 15.45
N GLY A 83 -12.02 1.92 15.23
CA GLY A 83 -13.03 2.96 15.31
C GLY A 83 -12.89 4.07 14.26
N ARG A 84 -12.00 3.90 13.28
CA ARG A 84 -11.71 4.87 12.20
C ARG A 84 -11.14 4.16 10.97
N THR A 85 -11.31 4.76 9.80
CA THR A 85 -10.78 4.31 8.50
C THR A 85 -10.05 5.45 7.78
N THR A 86 -9.09 5.09 6.95
CA THR A 86 -8.39 5.97 5.99
C THR A 86 -8.89 5.78 4.57
N VAL A 87 -9.82 4.85 4.33
CA VAL A 87 -10.56 4.69 3.07
C VAL A 87 -11.61 5.78 2.95
N GLY A 88 -11.79 6.31 1.74
CA GLY A 88 -12.84 7.26 1.38
C GLY A 88 -12.30 8.66 1.03
N ALA A 89 -10.99 8.80 0.79
CA ALA A 89 -10.39 10.05 0.34
C ALA A 89 -10.95 10.53 -1.01
N SER A 90 -11.40 9.59 -1.86
CA SER A 90 -12.08 9.90 -3.12
C SER A 90 -13.52 10.38 -2.96
N GLY A 91 -14.16 10.10 -1.83
CA GLY A 91 -15.60 10.30 -1.62
C GLY A 91 -16.50 9.26 -2.32
N VAL A 92 -15.94 8.26 -3.00
CA VAL A 92 -16.68 7.13 -3.57
C VAL A 92 -16.45 5.84 -2.78
N SER A 93 -17.27 4.81 -3.03
CA SER A 93 -17.06 3.49 -2.42
C SER A 93 -15.80 2.82 -2.99
N VAL A 94 -15.26 1.81 -2.30
CA VAL A 94 -14.07 1.09 -2.80
C VAL A 94 -14.39 0.31 -4.08
N GLU A 95 -15.64 -0.12 -4.23
CA GLU A 95 -16.18 -0.78 -5.40
C GLU A 95 -16.27 0.18 -6.60
N ASP A 96 -16.70 1.42 -6.36
CA ASP A 96 -16.70 2.47 -7.38
C ASP A 96 -15.27 2.87 -7.76
N ALA A 97 -14.36 2.99 -6.79
CA ALA A 97 -12.95 3.23 -7.04
C ALA A 97 -12.34 2.13 -7.92
N ALA A 98 -12.66 0.86 -7.65
CA ALA A 98 -12.25 -0.27 -8.48
C ALA A 98 -12.83 -0.21 -9.90
N ARG A 99 -14.10 0.19 -10.03
CA ARG A 99 -14.75 0.38 -11.34
C ARG A 99 -14.08 1.48 -12.14
N ILE A 100 -13.76 2.62 -11.53
CA ILE A 100 -13.05 3.73 -12.18
C ILE A 100 -11.71 3.25 -12.75
N VAL A 101 -10.91 2.53 -11.94
CA VAL A 101 -9.63 1.97 -12.38
C VAL A 101 -9.83 0.93 -13.50
N GLY A 102 -10.82 0.06 -13.37
CA GLY A 102 -11.15 -0.96 -14.37
C GLY A 102 -11.56 -0.36 -15.72
N SER A 103 -12.47 0.61 -15.73
CA SER A 103 -12.88 1.30 -16.96
C SER A 103 -11.75 2.07 -17.62
N TYR A 104 -10.87 2.71 -16.84
CA TYR A 104 -9.68 3.35 -17.39
C TYR A 104 -8.77 2.37 -18.13
N LEU A 105 -8.54 1.17 -17.55
CA LEU A 105 -7.74 0.12 -18.18
C LEU A 105 -8.37 -0.45 -19.46
N LYS A 106 -9.71 -0.44 -19.55
CA LYS A 106 -10.46 -0.84 -20.76
C LYS A 106 -10.45 0.24 -21.84
N GLY A 107 -9.89 1.43 -21.57
CA GLY A 107 -9.91 2.57 -22.49
C GLY A 107 -11.30 3.18 -22.66
N GLU A 108 -12.22 2.87 -21.74
CA GLU A 108 -13.55 3.44 -21.71
C GLU A 108 -13.48 4.89 -21.22
N ALA A 109 -14.51 5.69 -21.52
CA ALA A 109 -14.67 7.00 -20.89
C ALA A 109 -14.95 6.78 -19.40
N GLY A 110 -13.88 6.67 -18.61
CA GLY A 110 -13.95 6.36 -17.18
C GLY A 110 -14.71 7.43 -16.42
N GLU A 111 -15.49 6.98 -15.44
CA GLU A 111 -16.12 7.85 -14.45
C GLU A 111 -15.07 8.77 -13.82
N ARG A 112 -15.41 10.06 -13.70
CA ARG A 112 -14.54 11.06 -13.06
C ARG A 112 -15.18 11.52 -11.78
N ILE A 113 -14.34 11.72 -10.76
CA ILE A 113 -14.76 12.43 -9.56
C ILE A 113 -14.92 13.90 -9.95
N ASN A 114 -16.07 14.49 -9.59
CA ASN A 114 -16.45 15.83 -10.04
C ASN A 114 -15.37 16.87 -9.70
N GLY A 115 -15.00 17.66 -10.70
CA GLY A 115 -14.00 18.73 -10.56
C GLY A 115 -12.54 18.27 -10.61
N LEU A 116 -12.26 16.97 -10.80
CA LEU A 116 -10.91 16.44 -10.87
C LEU A 116 -10.49 16.06 -12.29
N SER A 117 -9.18 16.17 -12.55
CA SER A 117 -8.54 15.61 -13.74
C SER A 117 -8.56 14.07 -13.71
N ALA A 118 -8.20 13.44 -14.84
CA ALA A 118 -8.13 11.98 -14.91
C ALA A 118 -7.08 11.40 -13.94
N GLY A 119 -5.90 12.02 -13.86
CA GLY A 119 -4.84 11.62 -12.96
C GLY A 119 -5.19 11.80 -11.48
N GLU A 120 -5.87 12.90 -11.12
CA GLU A 120 -6.35 13.11 -9.75
C GLU A 120 -7.43 12.10 -9.36
N THR A 121 -8.38 11.83 -10.27
CA THR A 121 -9.40 10.80 -10.07
C THR A 121 -8.75 9.43 -9.81
N LEU A 122 -7.83 9.03 -10.69
CA LEU A 122 -7.12 7.74 -10.56
C LEU A 122 -6.28 7.67 -9.29
N LYS A 123 -5.66 8.79 -8.89
CA LYS A 123 -4.88 8.85 -7.66
C LYS A 123 -5.75 8.60 -6.43
N LEU A 124 -6.90 9.26 -6.32
CA LEU A 124 -7.78 9.08 -5.17
C LEU A 124 -8.39 7.68 -5.14
N ALA A 125 -8.81 7.15 -6.29
CA ALA A 125 -9.28 5.76 -6.39
C ALA A 125 -8.20 4.76 -5.97
N TYR A 126 -6.94 4.98 -6.41
CA TYR A 126 -5.79 4.19 -6.00
C TYR A 126 -5.54 4.26 -4.49
N GLU A 127 -5.62 5.44 -3.89
CA GLU A 127 -5.40 5.64 -2.45
C GLU A 127 -6.45 4.90 -1.63
N ASP A 128 -7.71 4.92 -2.03
CA ASP A 128 -8.79 4.23 -1.33
C ASP A 128 -8.68 2.71 -1.40
N ILE A 129 -8.43 2.16 -2.60
CA ILE A 129 -8.20 0.72 -2.76
C ILE A 129 -6.96 0.30 -1.96
N ARG A 130 -5.87 1.06 -2.02
CA ARG A 130 -4.66 0.74 -1.26
C ARG A 130 -4.91 0.79 0.25
N ALA A 131 -5.60 1.81 0.75
CA ALA A 131 -5.96 1.93 2.16
C ALA A 131 -6.81 0.74 2.62
N TYR A 132 -7.80 0.34 1.81
CA TYR A 132 -8.68 -0.79 2.07
C TYR A 132 -7.89 -2.09 2.29
N TYR A 133 -6.96 -2.38 1.37
CA TYR A 133 -6.11 -3.58 1.48
C TYR A 133 -5.16 -3.53 2.67
N PHE A 134 -4.58 -2.37 2.97
CA PHE A 134 -3.64 -2.23 4.08
C PHE A 134 -4.32 -2.31 5.45
N GLU A 135 -5.53 -1.75 5.57
CA GLU A 135 -6.34 -1.89 6.78
C GLU A 135 -6.80 -3.33 6.97
N ALA A 136 -7.32 -3.96 5.92
CA ALA A 136 -7.72 -5.37 5.95
C ALA A 136 -6.54 -6.27 6.35
N ALA A 137 -5.37 -6.09 5.75
CA ALA A 137 -4.18 -6.85 6.08
C ALA A 137 -3.74 -6.67 7.54
N GLY A 138 -3.85 -5.46 8.08
CA GLY A 138 -3.52 -5.16 9.47
C GLY A 138 -4.47 -5.78 10.51
N ALA A 139 -5.68 -6.21 10.11
CA ALA A 139 -6.61 -6.91 10.99
C ALA A 139 -6.44 -8.44 11.00
N ARG A 140 -5.67 -8.99 10.04
CA ARG A 140 -5.45 -10.42 9.92
C ARG A 140 -4.66 -10.97 11.12
N PRO A 141 -4.99 -12.18 11.59
CA PRO A 141 -4.18 -12.90 12.56
C PRO A 141 -2.76 -13.11 12.00
N GLY A 142 -1.76 -13.12 12.88
CA GLY A 142 -0.37 -13.36 12.48
C GLY A 142 0.54 -12.12 12.52
N GLY A 143 0.01 -10.91 12.72
CA GLY A 143 0.81 -9.72 13.03
C GLY A 143 1.86 -9.38 11.96
N ALA A 144 1.44 -9.34 10.68
CA ALA A 144 2.35 -9.06 9.57
C ALA A 144 2.99 -7.67 9.70
N GLN A 145 4.31 -7.61 9.51
CA GLN A 145 5.05 -6.37 9.52
C GLN A 145 4.73 -5.52 8.29
N ALA A 146 4.92 -4.20 8.39
CA ALA A 146 4.57 -3.27 7.31
C ALA A 146 5.19 -3.63 5.94
N HIS A 147 6.43 -4.14 5.94
CA HIS A 147 7.11 -4.56 4.72
C HIS A 147 6.51 -5.84 4.10
N GLU A 148 6.01 -6.76 4.93
CA GLU A 148 5.35 -7.99 4.48
C GLU A 148 4.00 -7.68 3.86
N ILE A 149 3.22 -6.79 4.48
CA ILE A 149 1.95 -6.30 3.93
C ILE A 149 2.20 -5.61 2.58
N LEU A 150 3.25 -4.77 2.49
CA LEU A 150 3.61 -4.10 1.24
C LEU A 150 3.95 -5.11 0.13
N ARG A 151 4.78 -6.13 0.41
CA ARG A 151 5.12 -7.15 -0.58
C ARG A 151 3.93 -8.04 -0.94
N TRP A 152 3.12 -8.43 0.04
CA TRP A 152 1.88 -9.15 -0.21
C TRP A 152 0.98 -8.37 -1.15
N PHE A 153 0.72 -7.09 -0.84
CA PHE A 153 -0.08 -6.21 -1.68
C PHE A 153 0.43 -6.19 -3.13
N TRP A 154 1.70 -5.88 -3.36
CA TRP A 154 2.21 -5.72 -4.73
C TRP A 154 2.36 -7.03 -5.51
N PHE A 155 2.74 -8.13 -4.85
CA PHE A 155 3.14 -9.36 -5.55
C PHE A 155 2.14 -10.50 -5.44
N LYS A 156 1.17 -10.42 -4.53
CA LYS A 156 0.23 -11.52 -4.24
C LYS A 156 -1.23 -11.18 -4.45
N THR A 157 -1.56 -9.91 -4.73
CA THR A 157 -2.96 -9.48 -4.94
C THR A 157 -3.28 -9.19 -6.41
N ALA A 158 -4.56 -9.28 -6.77
CA ALA A 158 -5.09 -8.74 -8.00
C ALA A 158 -4.94 -7.21 -8.06
N ALA A 159 -5.16 -6.49 -6.96
CA ALA A 159 -4.95 -5.04 -6.88
C ALA A 159 -3.52 -4.63 -7.29
N GLY A 160 -2.50 -5.32 -6.79
CA GLY A 160 -1.11 -5.09 -7.17
C GLY A 160 -0.85 -5.29 -8.66
N ARG A 161 -1.46 -6.32 -9.27
CA ARG A 161 -1.39 -6.57 -10.72
C ARG A 161 -2.11 -5.48 -11.52
N VAL A 162 -3.31 -5.08 -11.08
CA VAL A 162 -4.09 -4.00 -11.70
C VAL A 162 -3.30 -2.70 -11.67
N PHE A 163 -2.67 -2.35 -10.55
CA PHE A 163 -1.87 -1.13 -10.43
C PHE A 163 -0.60 -1.15 -11.27
N ALA A 164 0.05 -2.31 -11.41
CA ALA A 164 1.16 -2.43 -12.34
C ALA A 164 0.73 -2.15 -13.80
N GLN A 165 -0.46 -2.60 -14.20
CA GLN A 165 -0.99 -2.30 -15.55
C GLN A 165 -1.49 -0.86 -15.67
N LEU A 166 -2.10 -0.32 -14.61
CA LEU A 166 -2.53 1.08 -14.53
C LEU A 166 -1.34 2.02 -14.74
N GLN A 167 -0.18 1.69 -14.14
CA GLN A 167 1.05 2.44 -14.34
C GLN A 167 1.44 2.52 -15.82
N LYS A 168 1.44 1.38 -16.53
CA LYS A 168 1.78 1.33 -17.95
C LYS A 168 0.79 2.13 -18.79
N ALA A 169 -0.51 1.96 -18.54
CA ALA A 169 -1.56 2.68 -19.25
C ALA A 169 -1.46 4.20 -19.05
N CYS A 170 -1.23 4.65 -17.83
CA CYS A 170 -1.07 6.07 -17.51
C CYS A 170 0.20 6.68 -18.11
N LEU A 171 1.34 5.97 -18.08
CA LEU A 171 2.58 6.43 -18.72
C LEU A 171 2.44 6.56 -20.24
N ALA A 172 1.64 5.70 -20.87
CA ALA A 172 1.31 5.76 -22.29
C ALA A 172 0.21 6.79 -22.64
N SER A 173 -0.45 7.38 -21.63
CA SER A 173 -1.59 8.27 -21.84
C SER A 173 -1.20 9.60 -22.49
N ARG A 174 -2.15 10.20 -23.22
CA ARG A 174 -2.02 11.59 -23.70
C ARG A 174 -2.38 12.61 -22.61
N ASP A 175 -3.02 12.17 -21.53
CA ASP A 175 -3.39 13.03 -20.40
C ASP A 175 -2.17 13.24 -19.48
N GLU A 176 -1.76 14.49 -19.33
CA GLU A 176 -0.57 14.85 -18.54
C GLU A 176 -0.77 14.58 -17.05
N SER A 177 -1.99 14.74 -16.53
CA SER A 177 -2.28 14.45 -15.12
C SER A 177 -2.12 12.96 -14.82
N ALA A 178 -2.54 12.08 -15.75
CA ALA A 178 -2.36 10.63 -15.62
C ALA A 178 -0.88 10.24 -15.65
N LYS A 179 -0.08 10.82 -16.56
CA LYS A 179 1.38 10.62 -16.60
C LYS A 179 2.07 11.05 -15.31
N LEU A 180 1.71 12.22 -14.77
CA LEU A 180 2.24 12.73 -13.52
C LEU A 180 1.92 11.81 -12.34
N PHE A 181 0.68 11.30 -12.27
CA PHE A 181 0.28 10.31 -11.27
C PHE A 181 1.15 9.04 -11.33
N ALA A 182 1.31 8.45 -12.53
CA ALA A 182 2.03 7.19 -12.69
C ALA A 182 3.54 7.28 -12.47
N SER A 183 4.14 8.42 -12.80
CA SER A 183 5.58 8.67 -12.61
C SER A 183 5.96 8.99 -11.16
N ARG A 184 5.04 9.57 -10.36
CA ARG A 184 5.39 10.09 -9.02
C ARG A 184 4.75 9.34 -7.84
N SER A 185 3.56 8.75 -8.02
CA SER A 185 2.73 8.37 -6.87
C SER A 185 2.29 6.91 -6.84
N LEU A 186 2.25 6.24 -8.01
CA LEU A 186 1.54 4.96 -8.14
C LEU A 186 2.31 3.77 -7.56
N VAL A 187 3.61 3.64 -7.87
CA VAL A 187 4.43 2.52 -7.37
C VAL A 187 5.57 3.04 -6.50
N PRO A 188 5.67 2.64 -5.23
CA PRO A 188 6.78 3.01 -4.35
C PRO A 188 8.15 2.59 -4.92
N ASN A 189 9.17 3.44 -4.76
CA ASN A 189 10.53 3.18 -5.28
C ASN A 189 11.13 1.83 -4.83
N VAL A 190 10.85 1.42 -3.59
CA VAL A 190 11.27 0.11 -3.05
C VAL A 190 10.71 -1.05 -3.87
N ILE A 191 9.47 -0.92 -4.36
CA ILE A 191 8.80 -1.95 -5.18
C ILE A 191 9.25 -1.85 -6.64
N GLN A 192 9.47 -0.65 -7.18
CA GLN A 192 10.00 -0.48 -8.54
C GLN A 192 11.33 -1.20 -8.76
N ARG A 193 12.17 -1.31 -7.73
CA ARG A 193 13.45 -2.02 -7.78
C ARG A 193 13.29 -3.55 -7.81
N GLU A 194 12.18 -4.07 -7.29
CA GLU A 194 11.87 -5.50 -7.25
C GLU A 194 11.00 -5.96 -8.43
N LEU A 195 10.32 -5.04 -9.12
CA LEU A 195 9.55 -5.38 -10.33
C LEU A 195 10.50 -5.80 -11.46
N PRO A 196 10.19 -6.86 -12.22
CA PRO A 196 10.99 -7.26 -13.37
C PRO A 196 11.06 -6.09 -14.37
N LYS A 197 12.28 -5.70 -14.73
CA LYS A 197 12.52 -4.61 -15.69
C LYS A 197 11.89 -5.02 -17.03
N THR A 198 11.07 -4.14 -17.60
CA THR A 198 10.50 -4.32 -18.93
C THR A 198 11.66 -4.35 -19.93
N GLY A 199 12.10 -5.54 -20.35
CA GLY A 199 13.27 -5.73 -21.22
C GLY A 199 13.94 -7.09 -21.15
N ASP A 200 13.57 -7.97 -20.21
CA ASP A 200 14.14 -9.32 -20.11
C ASP A 200 13.09 -10.39 -20.50
N ARG A 201 12.82 -10.47 -21.81
CA ARG A 201 12.26 -11.63 -22.52
C ARG A 201 12.73 -11.60 -23.98
#